data_AF-C5PA02-F1
#
_entry.id   AF-C5PA02-F1
#
_cell.length_a   1.000
_cell.length_b   1.000
_cell.length_c   1.000
_cell.angle_alpha   90.00
_cell.angle_beta   90.00
_cell.angle_gamma   90.00
#
_symmetry.space_group_name_H-M   'P 1'
#
loop_
_entity.id
_entity.type
_entity.pdbx_description
1 polymer ?
#
loop_
_entity_poly.entity_id
_entity_poly.type
_entity_poly.pdbx_seq_one_letter_code
_entity_poly.pdbx_strand_id
1 'polypeptide(L)'
;MTLFILTETSAGYALLKAKDKKLLKRDDLEKETQTAEGVSNLLKLKNFQKFDSATTALEEVASLVEGKVTPRLASLLESIKDEKKVSLAVADPKLGNAIGKLPGLSIQAIADSTTADLYRAIRAHLPTLIPGLLPTDMSTMALGLSHSLARHKLKFSPDKIDTMIVQAIALLDDLDKELNTYAMRVKEWYGWHFPEMAKILNDNMAYAKVVLKMGMRSNSDSADLSEILPEEIEGAVKAAANRSMGTDISNEDLENIQCLAEQVVGFAEYRQQLASYLTARMTAIAPNLTALVGELVGARLIAHAGSLVNLSKSPASTIQILGAEKALFRALKTKHDTPKYGLIYHASLIGQATGKNKGKMARVLAAKAAIGLRVDALAEWEKDADGNEPTEEERAALGMESRYYLEKKLAAMEGKPLKPRGVGIAPNGIPIEQPKKWDIKEARKHNPDADGLTGDEPAATENVSKKSKKDKKLVEEIKDEEMKDAPESEEEEEASEAEESEEEKPKKSKKKESKTSKGKDSDEAKIEELAEKAGLSVKRYLRKLERGEINFDEDGNPTAISKKELKKAKKEAKKAEKDAGKKRKRDEDEEPAESKSEKKKKKKSKA
;
A
#
# COMPACT_ATOMS: atom_id res chain seq x y z
N MET A 1 1.20 66.78 -25.86
CA MET A 1 2.25 65.93 -25.28
C MET A 1 2.96 65.20 -26.41
N THR A 2 4.13 64.60 -26.19
CA THR A 2 4.53 63.43 -26.99
C THR A 2 3.76 62.21 -26.47
N LEU A 3 3.23 61.39 -27.38
CA LEU A 3 2.46 60.20 -27.03
C LEU A 3 3.35 58.96 -27.18
N PHE A 4 3.53 58.27 -26.05
CA PHE A 4 4.11 56.95 -25.96
C PHE A 4 3.04 55.90 -25.73
N ILE A 5 3.32 54.67 -26.12
CA ILE A 5 2.44 53.52 -25.92
C ILE A 5 3.30 52.43 -25.30
N LEU A 6 2.97 52.02 -24.08
CA LEU A 6 3.56 50.85 -23.44
C LEU A 6 2.86 49.61 -23.98
N THR A 7 3.61 48.65 -24.52
CA THR A 7 3.06 47.42 -25.08
C THR A 7 3.75 46.20 -24.48
N GLU A 8 2.95 45.38 -23.77
CA GLU A 8 3.38 44.14 -23.14
C GLU A 8 3.24 42.97 -24.13
N THR A 9 4.26 42.12 -24.20
CA THR A 9 4.32 40.96 -25.10
C THR A 9 4.95 39.77 -24.39
N SER A 10 4.74 38.56 -24.92
CA SER A 10 5.41 37.34 -24.42
C SER A 10 6.94 37.38 -24.55
N ALA A 11 7.48 38.26 -25.39
CA ALA A 11 8.91 38.40 -25.65
C ALA A 11 9.58 39.53 -24.85
N GLY A 12 8.81 40.42 -24.21
CA GLY A 12 9.32 41.62 -23.53
C GLY A 12 8.39 42.83 -23.58
N TYR A 13 8.89 43.96 -23.09
CA TYR A 13 8.21 45.26 -23.15
C TYR A 13 8.67 46.06 -24.37
N ALA A 14 7.73 46.48 -25.23
CA ALA A 14 8.00 47.41 -26.33
C ALA A 14 7.42 48.80 -26.02
N LEU A 15 8.23 49.83 -26.25
CA LEU A 15 7.84 51.24 -26.12
C LEU A 15 7.76 51.88 -27.50
N LEU A 16 6.53 52.14 -27.96
CA LEU A 16 6.27 52.76 -29.25
C LEU A 16 6.07 54.28 -29.09
N LYS A 17 6.61 55.07 -30.02
CA LYS A 17 6.40 56.50 -30.13
C LYS A 17 5.45 56.78 -31.30
N ALA A 18 4.33 57.43 -31.04
CA ALA A 18 3.46 57.93 -32.10
C ALA A 18 4.12 59.13 -32.79
N LYS A 19 4.07 59.20 -34.12
CA LYS A 19 4.54 60.37 -34.87
C LYS A 19 3.59 61.56 -34.68
N ASP A 20 2.29 61.31 -34.64
CA ASP A 20 1.24 62.32 -34.51
C ASP A 20 0.82 62.60 -33.05
N LYS A 21 0.89 63.88 -32.65
CA LYS A 21 0.59 64.37 -31.28
C LYS A 21 -0.90 64.38 -30.91
N LYS A 22 -1.79 63.95 -31.82
CA LYS A 22 -3.25 63.91 -31.65
C LYS A 22 -3.87 62.54 -32.05
N LEU A 23 -3.06 61.47 -32.14
CA LEU A 23 -3.48 60.17 -32.67
C LEU A 23 -4.81 59.63 -32.07
N LEU A 24 -4.99 59.75 -30.74
CA LEU A 24 -6.18 59.33 -29.99
C LEU A 24 -7.42 60.24 -30.20
N LYS A 25 -7.41 61.12 -31.20
CA LYS A 25 -8.51 62.05 -31.56
C LYS A 25 -8.76 62.10 -33.08
N ARG A 26 -8.47 61.00 -33.80
CA ARG A 26 -8.83 60.80 -35.21
C ARG A 26 -9.85 59.68 -35.33
N ASP A 27 -10.95 59.97 -36.02
CA ASP A 27 -11.99 58.97 -36.33
C ASP A 27 -11.58 58.04 -37.50
N ASP A 28 -10.57 58.42 -38.29
CA ASP A 28 -10.01 57.62 -39.39
C ASP A 28 -8.99 56.54 -38.96
N LEU A 29 -8.67 56.44 -37.66
CA LEU A 29 -7.60 55.57 -37.16
C LEU A 29 -7.81 54.08 -37.56
N GLU A 30 -9.04 53.60 -37.57
CA GLU A 30 -9.38 52.23 -38.01
C GLU A 30 -8.97 51.94 -39.47
N LYS A 31 -8.98 52.95 -40.34
CA LYS A 31 -8.69 52.80 -41.77
C LYS A 31 -7.18 52.76 -42.00
N GLU A 32 -6.45 53.70 -41.38
CA GLU A 32 -4.98 53.79 -41.47
C GLU A 32 -4.28 52.58 -40.82
N THR A 33 -4.92 51.92 -39.85
CA THR A 33 -4.32 50.79 -39.09
C THR A 33 -4.55 49.40 -39.69
N GLN A 34 -5.33 49.26 -40.78
CA GLN A 34 -5.56 47.96 -41.41
C GLN A 34 -4.30 47.38 -42.07
N THR A 35 -3.40 48.22 -42.60
CA THR A 35 -2.17 47.77 -43.26
C THR A 35 -0.95 47.89 -42.33
N ALA A 36 -0.03 46.94 -42.42
CA ALA A 36 1.21 46.94 -41.65
C ALA A 36 2.09 48.19 -41.94
N GLU A 37 2.08 48.63 -43.19
CA GLU A 37 2.73 49.88 -43.62
C GLU A 37 2.11 51.12 -42.98
N GLY A 38 0.78 51.17 -42.88
CA GLY A 38 0.07 52.25 -42.19
C GLY A 38 0.45 52.32 -40.70
N VAL A 39 0.46 51.18 -40.00
CA VAL A 39 0.85 51.12 -38.58
C VAL A 39 2.33 51.51 -38.37
N SER A 40 3.25 51.05 -39.22
CA SER A 40 4.67 51.48 -39.20
C SER A 40 4.87 52.95 -39.61
N ASN A 41 3.93 53.51 -40.39
CA ASN A 41 3.89 54.92 -40.69
C ASN A 41 3.35 55.77 -39.53
N LEU A 42 2.44 55.28 -38.70
CA LEU A 42 1.94 55.99 -37.52
C LEU A 42 2.85 55.86 -36.28
N LEU A 43 3.45 54.67 -36.08
CA LEU A 43 4.18 54.29 -34.88
C LEU A 43 5.64 53.92 -35.21
N LYS A 44 6.59 54.40 -34.40
CA LYS A 44 7.99 53.98 -34.46
C LYS A 44 8.45 53.45 -33.11
N LEU A 45 9.12 52.29 -33.10
CA LEU A 45 9.76 51.75 -31.91
C LEU A 45 10.82 52.74 -31.37
N LYS A 46 10.72 53.09 -30.07
CA LYS A 46 11.76 53.86 -29.35
C LYS A 46 12.71 52.95 -28.59
N ASN A 47 12.17 51.94 -27.91
CA ASN A 47 12.95 51.00 -27.11
C ASN A 47 12.21 49.65 -27.03
N PHE A 48 12.95 48.53 -26.97
CA PHE A 48 12.42 47.19 -26.74
C PHE A 48 13.29 46.46 -25.72
N GLN A 49 12.72 46.14 -24.57
CA GLN A 49 13.38 45.40 -23.51
C GLN A 49 12.89 43.95 -23.54
N LYS A 50 13.67 43.08 -24.19
CA LYS A 50 13.39 41.64 -24.27
C LYS A 50 13.46 40.98 -22.88
N PHE A 51 12.71 39.89 -22.69
CA PHE A 51 12.92 38.97 -21.57
C PHE A 51 14.00 37.94 -21.91
N ASP A 52 14.93 37.72 -20.98
CA ASP A 52 16.10 36.85 -21.18
C ASP A 52 15.80 35.38 -20.84
N SER A 53 14.79 35.12 -20.00
CA SER A 53 14.37 33.78 -19.59
C SER A 53 12.86 33.67 -19.40
N ALA A 54 12.32 32.45 -19.43
CA ALA A 54 10.92 32.20 -19.12
C ALA A 54 10.58 32.42 -17.63
N THR A 55 11.58 32.35 -16.73
CA THR A 55 11.40 32.64 -15.29
C THR A 55 11.23 34.12 -15.03
N THR A 56 12.11 34.96 -15.58
CA THR A 56 11.99 36.43 -15.48
C THR A 56 10.71 36.92 -16.15
N ALA A 57 10.36 36.37 -17.32
CA ALA A 57 9.07 36.67 -17.96
C ALA A 57 7.84 36.29 -17.09
N LEU A 58 7.94 35.25 -16.25
CA LEU A 58 6.88 34.85 -15.33
C LEU A 58 6.77 35.79 -14.11
N GLU A 59 7.89 36.16 -13.51
CA GLU A 59 7.96 37.11 -12.39
C GLU A 59 7.41 38.49 -12.78
N GLU A 60 7.79 38.95 -13.98
CA GLU A 60 7.29 40.18 -14.59
C GLU A 60 5.77 40.10 -14.82
N VAL A 61 5.26 39.02 -15.44
CA VAL A 61 3.81 38.87 -15.71
C VAL A 61 2.99 38.65 -14.45
N ALA A 62 3.50 37.96 -13.42
CA ALA A 62 2.84 37.87 -12.12
C ALA A 62 2.67 39.26 -11.49
N SER A 63 3.71 40.09 -11.55
CA SER A 63 3.68 41.48 -11.07
C SER A 63 2.70 42.36 -11.86
N LEU A 64 2.66 42.22 -13.20
CA LEU A 64 1.71 42.93 -14.07
C LEU A 64 0.25 42.56 -13.77
N VAL A 65 -0.06 41.29 -13.50
CA VAL A 65 -1.41 40.82 -13.14
C VAL A 65 -1.89 41.43 -11.81
N GLU A 66 -0.97 41.72 -10.89
CA GLU A 66 -1.24 42.46 -9.65
C GLU A 66 -1.25 43.99 -9.83
N GLY A 67 -0.93 44.49 -11.03
CA GLY A 67 -0.81 45.92 -11.34
C GLY A 67 0.43 46.60 -10.75
N LYS A 68 1.45 45.83 -10.35
CA LYS A 68 2.69 46.33 -9.74
C LYS A 68 3.70 46.70 -10.84
N VAL A 69 4.41 47.82 -10.66
CA VAL A 69 5.53 48.20 -11.54
C VAL A 69 6.79 47.45 -11.13
N THR A 70 7.41 46.76 -12.08
CA THR A 70 8.66 46.00 -11.86
C THR A 70 9.91 46.87 -12.07
N PRO A 71 11.09 46.43 -11.58
CA PRO A 71 12.35 47.12 -11.85
C PRO A 71 12.69 47.25 -13.35
N ARG A 72 12.36 46.23 -14.17
CA ARG A 72 12.53 46.33 -15.64
C ARG A 72 11.60 47.39 -16.22
N LEU A 73 10.30 47.34 -15.90
CA LEU A 73 9.34 48.34 -16.39
C LEU A 73 9.73 49.77 -15.95
N ALA A 74 10.22 49.94 -14.73
CA ALA A 74 10.79 51.22 -14.27
C ALA A 74 11.98 51.66 -15.15
N SER A 75 12.96 50.78 -15.39
CA SER A 75 14.13 51.08 -16.24
C SER A 75 13.76 51.48 -17.68
N LEU A 76 12.71 50.86 -18.25
CA LEU A 76 12.19 51.23 -19.56
C LEU A 76 11.59 52.65 -19.55
N LEU A 77 10.84 53.00 -18.50
CA LEU A 77 10.23 54.32 -18.33
C LEU A 77 11.27 55.42 -18.04
N GLU A 78 12.44 55.09 -17.50
CA GLU A 78 13.53 56.06 -17.34
C GLU A 78 14.01 56.62 -18.69
N SER A 79 13.97 55.82 -19.77
CA SER A 79 14.33 56.25 -21.13
C SER A 79 13.40 57.33 -21.74
N ILE A 80 12.39 57.79 -20.97
CA ILE A 80 11.43 58.83 -21.35
C ILE A 80 11.60 60.11 -20.51
N LYS A 81 12.46 60.13 -19.48
CA LYS A 81 12.64 61.26 -18.54
C LYS A 81 12.98 62.60 -19.20
N ASP A 82 13.73 62.58 -20.30
CA ASP A 82 14.20 63.79 -20.97
C ASP A 82 13.12 64.53 -21.79
N GLU A 83 11.97 63.89 -22.06
CA GLU A 83 10.94 64.46 -22.93
C GLU A 83 9.93 65.32 -22.14
N LYS A 84 9.93 66.63 -22.42
CA LYS A 84 9.03 67.59 -21.73
C LYS A 84 7.56 67.39 -22.14
N LYS A 85 6.70 67.15 -21.14
CA LYS A 85 5.25 66.89 -21.27
C LYS A 85 4.93 65.62 -22.07
N VAL A 86 5.25 64.48 -21.47
CA VAL A 86 4.94 63.12 -21.94
C VAL A 86 3.53 62.69 -21.55
N SER A 87 2.88 61.95 -22.44
CA SER A 87 1.71 61.13 -22.14
C SER A 87 1.99 59.69 -22.56
N LEU A 88 1.50 58.73 -21.76
CA LEU A 88 1.72 57.30 -21.95
C LEU A 88 0.38 56.57 -22.02
N ALA A 89 0.06 55.98 -23.17
CA ALA A 89 -1.01 55.01 -23.28
C ALA A 89 -0.60 53.70 -22.59
N VAL A 90 -1.50 53.17 -21.75
CA VAL A 90 -1.36 51.91 -21.00
C VAL A 90 -2.68 51.15 -21.11
N ALA A 91 -2.65 49.83 -21.35
CA ALA A 91 -3.85 49.04 -21.61
C ALA A 91 -4.68 48.72 -20.36
N ASP A 92 -4.06 48.57 -19.19
CA ASP A 92 -4.76 48.34 -17.91
C ASP A 92 -4.76 49.63 -17.05
N PRO A 93 -5.94 50.16 -16.66
CA PRO A 93 -6.07 51.30 -15.75
C PRO A 93 -5.36 51.11 -14.40
N LYS A 94 -5.26 49.88 -13.86
CA LYS A 94 -4.52 49.60 -12.61
C LYS A 94 -3.04 49.89 -12.78
N LEU A 95 -2.43 49.37 -13.85
CA LEU A 95 -1.02 49.59 -14.16
C LEU A 95 -0.76 51.07 -14.50
N GLY A 96 -1.66 51.73 -15.24
CA GLY A 96 -1.60 53.17 -15.48
C GLY A 96 -1.60 53.99 -14.18
N ASN A 97 -2.46 53.63 -13.22
CA ASN A 97 -2.51 54.25 -11.89
C ASN A 97 -1.28 53.92 -11.01
N ALA A 98 -0.61 52.78 -11.21
CA ALA A 98 0.63 52.44 -10.53
C ALA A 98 1.83 53.21 -11.11
N ILE A 99 1.93 53.29 -12.45
CA ILE A 99 2.94 54.09 -13.15
C ILE A 99 2.83 55.58 -12.79
N GLY A 100 1.60 56.10 -12.70
CA GLY A 100 1.34 57.49 -12.28
C GLY A 100 1.74 57.82 -10.83
N LYS A 101 2.11 56.83 -10.01
CA LYS A 101 2.61 57.01 -8.63
C LYS A 101 4.13 56.89 -8.51
N LEU A 102 4.85 56.66 -9.61
CA LEU A 102 6.31 56.49 -9.57
C LEU A 102 7.04 57.81 -9.25
N PRO A 103 7.96 57.84 -8.27
CA PRO A 103 8.73 59.03 -7.96
C PRO A 103 9.68 59.39 -9.12
N GLY A 104 9.76 60.68 -9.45
CA GLY A 104 10.68 61.20 -10.47
C GLY A 104 10.23 61.07 -11.92
N LEU A 105 8.96 60.71 -12.19
CA LEU A 105 8.39 60.62 -13.54
C LEU A 105 7.05 61.38 -13.65
N SER A 106 7.06 62.56 -14.28
CA SER A 106 5.86 63.38 -14.53
C SER A 106 5.09 62.93 -15.79
N ILE A 107 4.74 61.64 -15.84
CA ILE A 107 4.01 61.01 -16.95
C ILE A 107 2.50 61.15 -16.73
N GLN A 108 1.77 61.67 -17.72
CA GLN A 108 0.31 61.55 -17.75
C GLN A 108 -0.10 60.24 -18.43
N ALA A 109 -0.41 59.22 -17.62
CA ALA A 109 -0.98 57.96 -18.11
C ALA A 109 -2.39 58.18 -18.69
N ILE A 110 -2.70 57.49 -19.78
CA ILE A 110 -4.02 57.40 -20.41
C ILE A 110 -4.36 55.91 -20.55
N ALA A 111 -5.48 55.49 -19.97
CA ALA A 111 -5.97 54.12 -20.01
C ALA A 111 -7.46 54.07 -20.39
N ASP A 112 -7.83 54.93 -21.33
CA ASP A 112 -9.21 55.10 -21.82
C ASP A 112 -9.50 54.13 -22.98
N SER A 113 -10.78 53.88 -23.26
CA SER A 113 -11.24 53.04 -24.36
C SER A 113 -10.75 53.49 -25.74
N THR A 114 -10.43 54.77 -25.92
CA THR A 114 -9.83 55.35 -27.14
C THR A 114 -8.46 54.77 -27.49
N THR A 115 -7.82 54.03 -26.58
CA THR A 115 -6.57 53.31 -26.83
C THR A 115 -6.78 51.89 -27.35
N ALA A 116 -7.99 51.32 -27.30
CA ALA A 116 -8.23 49.91 -27.57
C ALA A 116 -7.89 49.50 -29.01
N ASP A 117 -8.35 50.26 -30.01
CA ASP A 117 -8.11 49.95 -31.42
C ASP A 117 -6.64 50.16 -31.81
N LEU A 118 -5.96 51.10 -31.15
CA LEU A 118 -4.52 51.29 -31.26
C LEU A 118 -3.77 50.05 -30.75
N TYR A 119 -4.16 49.49 -29.60
CA TYR A 119 -3.62 48.22 -29.09
C TYR A 119 -3.96 47.02 -29.98
N ARG A 120 -5.15 47.00 -30.59
CA ARG A 120 -5.57 45.97 -31.55
C ARG A 120 -4.71 46.00 -32.81
N ALA A 121 -4.48 47.18 -33.38
CA ALA A 121 -3.60 47.40 -34.52
C ALA A 121 -2.15 46.98 -34.25
N ILE A 122 -1.62 47.37 -33.09
CA ILE A 122 -0.26 46.99 -32.66
C ILE A 122 -0.14 45.48 -32.52
N ARG A 123 -1.12 44.80 -31.91
CA ARG A 123 -1.11 43.34 -31.75
C ARG A 123 -1.23 42.59 -33.07
N ALA A 124 -2.00 43.11 -34.04
CA ALA A 124 -2.14 42.51 -35.37
C ALA A 124 -0.83 42.56 -36.18
N HIS A 125 -0.11 43.69 -36.12
CA HIS A 125 1.08 43.95 -36.94
C HIS A 125 2.40 43.92 -36.12
N LEU A 126 2.40 43.27 -34.96
CA LEU A 126 3.50 43.34 -33.98
C LEU A 126 4.87 42.87 -34.52
N PRO A 127 4.98 41.77 -35.31
CA PRO A 127 6.25 41.35 -35.90
C PRO A 127 6.85 42.38 -36.88
N THR A 128 6.03 43.24 -37.48
CA THR A 128 6.50 44.33 -38.35
C THR A 128 7.01 45.54 -37.55
N LEU A 129 6.56 45.70 -36.31
CA LEU A 129 6.95 46.81 -35.42
C LEU A 129 8.24 46.55 -34.64
N ILE A 130 8.66 45.29 -34.49
CA ILE A 130 9.85 44.89 -33.72
C ILE A 130 10.86 44.17 -34.64
N PRO A 131 11.90 44.87 -35.14
CA PRO A 131 12.91 44.28 -36.00
C PRO A 131 13.59 43.07 -35.35
N GLY A 132 13.65 41.95 -36.06
CA GLY A 132 14.29 40.71 -35.58
C GLY A 132 13.41 39.80 -34.72
N LEU A 133 12.13 40.12 -34.49
CA LEU A 133 11.19 39.21 -33.82
C LEU A 133 10.38 38.42 -34.87
N LEU A 134 10.71 37.14 -35.09
CA LEU A 134 9.95 36.29 -36.00
C LEU A 134 8.59 35.89 -35.38
N PRO A 135 7.52 35.70 -36.20
CA PRO A 135 6.22 35.23 -35.70
C PRO A 135 6.27 33.87 -34.99
N THR A 136 7.19 32.99 -35.40
CA THR A 136 7.50 31.69 -34.77
C THR A 136 8.03 31.83 -33.35
N ASP A 137 8.85 32.86 -33.14
CA ASP A 137 9.57 33.06 -31.89
C ASP A 137 8.61 33.65 -30.86
N MET A 138 7.75 34.57 -31.29
CA MET A 138 6.66 35.09 -30.47
C MET A 138 5.66 34.00 -30.04
N SER A 139 5.32 33.04 -30.92
CA SER A 139 4.38 31.96 -30.58
C SER A 139 4.99 30.92 -29.64
N THR A 140 6.26 30.55 -29.83
CA THR A 140 6.99 29.66 -28.91
C THR A 140 7.25 30.31 -27.55
N MET A 141 7.59 31.60 -27.50
CA MET A 141 7.68 32.35 -26.23
C MET A 141 6.32 32.46 -25.54
N ALA A 142 5.23 32.71 -26.28
CA ALA A 142 3.88 32.73 -25.72
C ALA A 142 3.46 31.37 -25.14
N LEU A 143 3.80 30.26 -25.80
CA LEU A 143 3.54 28.90 -25.32
C LEU A 143 4.39 28.57 -24.08
N GLY A 144 5.67 28.94 -24.07
CA GLY A 144 6.54 28.72 -22.91
C GLY A 144 6.09 29.51 -21.69
N LEU A 145 5.69 30.77 -21.89
CA LEU A 145 5.13 31.63 -20.85
C LEU A 145 3.78 31.11 -20.35
N SER A 146 2.87 30.70 -21.24
CA SER A 146 1.55 30.20 -20.84
C SER A 146 1.63 28.89 -20.07
N HIS A 147 2.51 27.95 -20.47
CA HIS A 147 2.81 26.75 -19.69
C HIS A 147 3.41 27.08 -18.31
N SER A 148 4.31 28.05 -18.22
CA SER A 148 4.94 28.44 -16.96
C SER A 148 3.95 29.10 -16.00
N LEU A 149 3.16 30.07 -16.51
CA LEU A 149 2.11 30.75 -15.75
C LEU A 149 1.00 29.78 -15.31
N ALA A 150 0.64 28.82 -16.17
CA ALA A 150 -0.29 27.75 -15.80
C ALA A 150 0.26 26.88 -14.66
N ARG A 151 1.53 26.45 -14.72
CA ARG A 151 2.18 25.68 -13.63
C ARG A 151 2.21 26.44 -12.31
N HIS A 152 2.52 27.73 -12.35
CA HIS A 152 2.56 28.61 -11.17
C HIS A 152 1.15 28.83 -10.59
N LYS A 153 0.17 29.18 -11.42
CA LYS A 153 -1.22 29.42 -10.96
C LYS A 153 -1.95 28.16 -10.52
N LEU A 154 -1.67 27.00 -11.14
CA LEU A 154 -2.19 25.70 -10.74
C LEU A 154 -1.32 24.99 -9.68
N LYS A 155 -0.39 25.72 -9.03
CA LYS A 155 0.54 25.24 -7.97
C LYS A 155 1.05 23.80 -8.17
N PHE A 156 1.46 23.46 -9.39
CA PHE A 156 1.93 22.12 -9.76
C PHE A 156 1.02 20.96 -9.28
N SER A 157 -0.30 21.01 -9.57
CA SER A 157 -1.29 19.90 -9.48
C SER A 157 -0.79 18.64 -8.73
N PRO A 158 -1.05 18.53 -7.41
CA PRO A 158 -0.52 17.43 -6.58
C PRO A 158 -1.00 16.04 -7.05
N ASP A 159 -2.09 16.00 -7.83
CA ASP A 159 -2.71 14.86 -8.52
C ASP A 159 -1.79 14.13 -9.53
N LYS A 160 -0.53 14.55 -9.65
CA LYS A 160 0.50 13.86 -10.44
C LYS A 160 1.69 13.37 -9.62
N ILE A 161 1.84 13.80 -8.37
CA ILE A 161 2.97 13.40 -7.52
C ILE A 161 2.72 11.99 -6.95
N ASP A 162 1.45 11.62 -6.74
CA ASP A 162 1.02 10.27 -6.38
C ASP A 162 1.45 9.19 -7.39
N THR A 163 1.56 9.53 -8.68
CA THR A 163 2.07 8.60 -9.71
C THR A 163 3.49 8.09 -9.40
N MET A 164 4.32 8.90 -8.71
CA MET A 164 5.65 8.48 -8.27
C MET A 164 5.57 7.41 -7.17
N ILE A 165 4.58 7.50 -6.26
CA ILE A 165 4.32 6.48 -5.24
C ILE A 165 3.93 5.15 -5.90
N VAL A 166 3.06 5.19 -6.91
CA VAL A 166 2.62 3.98 -7.64
C VAL A 166 3.80 3.27 -8.31
N GLN A 167 4.71 4.01 -8.93
CA GLN A 167 5.92 3.43 -9.52
C GLN A 167 6.91 2.92 -8.45
N ALA A 168 7.10 3.67 -7.36
CA ALA A 168 8.04 3.29 -6.30
C ALA A 168 7.62 2.01 -5.55
N ILE A 169 6.33 1.79 -5.28
CA ILE A 169 5.86 0.55 -4.64
C ILE A 169 5.88 -0.65 -5.60
N ALA A 170 5.58 -0.44 -6.89
CA ALA A 170 5.73 -1.49 -7.89
C ALA A 170 7.20 -1.94 -8.02
N LEU A 171 8.13 -0.99 -8.12
CA LEU A 171 9.57 -1.26 -8.14
C LEU A 171 10.05 -1.95 -6.85
N LEU A 172 9.49 -1.61 -5.69
CA LEU A 172 9.83 -2.27 -4.42
C LEU A 172 9.31 -3.73 -4.39
N ASP A 173 8.07 -3.97 -4.81
CA ASP A 173 7.50 -5.33 -4.88
C ASP A 173 8.23 -6.21 -5.93
N ASP A 174 8.73 -5.63 -7.03
CA ASP A 174 9.59 -6.32 -8.00
C ASP A 174 11.02 -6.56 -7.47
N LEU A 175 11.64 -5.57 -6.82
CA LEU A 175 12.97 -5.72 -6.18
C LEU A 175 12.96 -6.81 -5.11
N ASP A 176 11.92 -6.89 -4.28
CA ASP A 176 11.76 -7.96 -3.27
C ASP A 176 11.83 -9.36 -3.90
N LYS A 177 11.21 -9.52 -5.08
CA LYS A 177 11.16 -10.78 -5.83
C LYS A 177 12.48 -11.10 -6.52
N GLU A 178 13.10 -10.14 -7.20
CA GLU A 178 14.38 -10.38 -7.89
C GLU A 178 15.55 -10.53 -6.91
N LEU A 179 15.59 -9.76 -5.82
CA LEU A 179 16.57 -9.92 -4.73
C LEU A 179 16.54 -11.34 -4.17
N ASN A 180 15.35 -11.88 -3.90
CA ASN A 180 15.23 -13.26 -3.42
C ASN A 180 15.67 -14.29 -4.48
N THR A 181 15.35 -14.06 -5.77
CA THR A 181 15.81 -14.93 -6.87
C THR A 181 17.33 -14.91 -7.03
N TYR A 182 17.97 -13.74 -6.99
CA TYR A 182 19.43 -13.61 -7.06
C TYR A 182 20.13 -14.17 -5.81
N ALA A 183 19.58 -13.94 -4.61
CA ALA A 183 20.15 -14.50 -3.38
C ALA A 183 20.08 -16.04 -3.34
N MET A 184 18.98 -16.64 -3.80
CA MET A 184 18.91 -18.08 -3.99
C MET A 184 19.93 -18.56 -5.03
N ARG A 185 20.16 -17.80 -6.11
CA ARG A 185 21.21 -18.13 -7.09
C ARG A 185 22.62 -18.04 -6.52
N VAL A 186 22.93 -17.06 -5.65
CA VAL A 186 24.21 -17.00 -4.91
C VAL A 186 24.37 -18.21 -3.98
N LYS A 187 23.31 -18.61 -3.26
CA LYS A 187 23.29 -19.82 -2.42
C LYS A 187 23.48 -21.12 -3.22
N GLU A 188 22.85 -21.24 -4.39
CA GLU A 188 23.03 -22.37 -5.31
C GLU A 188 24.45 -22.43 -5.90
N TRP A 189 25.04 -21.28 -6.25
CA TRP A 189 26.33 -21.21 -6.93
C TRP A 189 27.51 -21.39 -5.97
N TYR A 190 27.56 -20.63 -4.86
CA TYR A 190 28.59 -20.81 -3.84
C TYR A 190 28.40 -22.11 -3.02
N GLY A 191 27.19 -22.68 -3.03
CA GLY A 191 26.89 -23.99 -2.44
C GLY A 191 27.67 -25.16 -3.04
N TRP A 192 28.30 -25.03 -4.21
CA TRP A 192 29.28 -26.00 -4.71
C TRP A 192 30.60 -25.97 -3.91
N HIS A 193 31.04 -24.79 -3.47
CA HIS A 193 32.25 -24.63 -2.67
C HIS A 193 32.00 -24.87 -1.17
N PHE A 194 30.87 -24.40 -0.64
CA PHE A 194 30.55 -24.51 0.78
C PHE A 194 29.04 -24.78 1.01
N PRO A 195 28.57 -26.02 0.79
CA PRO A 195 27.14 -26.36 0.90
C PRO A 195 26.58 -26.25 2.33
N GLU A 196 27.40 -26.46 3.36
CA GLU A 196 26.97 -26.43 4.75
C GLU A 196 26.57 -25.01 5.20
N MET A 197 27.23 -23.96 4.67
CA MET A 197 26.92 -22.57 5.00
C MET A 197 25.48 -22.19 4.64
N ALA A 198 24.90 -22.80 3.59
CA ALA A 198 23.52 -22.54 3.18
C ALA A 198 22.47 -23.14 4.15
N LYS A 199 22.87 -24.08 5.02
CA LYS A 199 22.04 -24.64 6.10
C LYS A 199 22.18 -23.86 7.41
N ILE A 200 23.35 -23.28 7.66
CA ILE A 200 23.64 -22.46 8.85
C ILE A 200 23.05 -21.04 8.69
N LEU A 201 23.26 -20.42 7.53
CA LEU A 201 22.84 -19.05 7.25
C LEU A 201 21.51 -19.01 6.48
N ASN A 202 20.41 -19.04 7.23
CA ASN A 202 19.06 -18.84 6.70
C ASN A 202 18.89 -17.47 6.03
N ASP A 203 19.47 -16.39 6.59
CA ASP A 203 19.42 -15.07 5.97
C ASP A 203 20.20 -15.04 4.64
N ASN A 204 19.61 -14.37 3.67
CA ASN A 204 20.15 -14.15 2.33
C ASN A 204 21.16 -13.01 2.29
N MET A 205 20.98 -11.98 3.13
CA MET A 205 21.88 -10.82 3.19
C MET A 205 23.22 -11.17 3.85
N ALA A 206 23.17 -11.78 5.03
CA ALA A 206 24.34 -12.29 5.74
C ALA A 206 25.14 -13.27 4.86
N TYR A 207 24.47 -14.19 4.16
CA TYR A 207 25.13 -15.13 3.24
C TYR A 207 25.95 -14.41 2.17
N ALA A 208 25.37 -13.41 1.47
CA ALA A 208 26.09 -12.65 0.46
C ALA A 208 27.28 -11.88 1.05
N LYS A 209 27.11 -11.26 2.23
CA LYS A 209 28.20 -10.55 2.92
C LYS A 209 29.34 -11.48 3.37
N VAL A 210 29.03 -12.69 3.83
CA VAL A 210 30.05 -13.70 4.19
C VAL A 210 30.81 -14.19 2.96
N VAL A 211 30.14 -14.41 1.82
CA VAL A 211 30.82 -14.76 0.54
C VAL A 211 31.83 -13.67 0.12
N LEU A 212 31.48 -12.40 0.28
CA LEU A 212 32.37 -11.27 0.00
C LEU A 212 33.56 -11.21 0.97
N LYS A 213 33.33 -11.34 2.28
CA LYS A 213 34.35 -11.16 3.33
C LYS A 213 35.29 -12.38 3.46
N MET A 214 34.78 -13.60 3.27
CA MET A 214 35.53 -14.85 3.43
C MET A 214 36.19 -15.33 2.14
N GLY A 215 35.51 -15.24 0.99
CA GLY A 215 36.02 -15.76 -0.28
C GLY A 215 36.12 -17.30 -0.29
N MET A 216 37.32 -17.85 -0.18
CA MET A 216 37.54 -19.30 -0.10
C MET A 216 37.46 -19.83 1.34
N ARG A 217 37.09 -21.11 1.50
CA ARG A 217 37.13 -21.80 2.80
C ARG A 217 38.52 -21.77 3.46
N SER A 218 39.60 -21.78 2.69
CA SER A 218 40.98 -21.68 3.19
C SER A 218 41.30 -20.36 3.91
N ASN A 219 40.47 -19.33 3.73
CA ASN A 219 40.58 -18.03 4.40
C ASN A 219 39.62 -17.93 5.62
N SER A 220 38.92 -19.01 6.01
CA SER A 220 37.94 -18.97 7.12
C SER A 220 38.57 -18.61 8.46
N ASP A 221 39.79 -19.04 8.72
CA ASP A 221 40.47 -18.81 9.99
C ASP A 221 41.03 -17.38 10.09
N SER A 222 41.35 -16.75 8.95
CA SER A 222 41.88 -15.39 8.84
C SER A 222 40.82 -14.32 8.56
N ALA A 223 39.61 -14.69 8.13
CA ALA A 223 38.49 -13.77 7.93
C ALA A 223 37.80 -13.43 9.25
N ASP A 224 37.67 -12.14 9.57
CA ASP A 224 36.79 -11.62 10.62
C ASP A 224 35.36 -11.50 10.08
N LEU A 225 34.39 -12.16 10.73
CA LEU A 225 32.97 -12.13 10.35
C LEU A 225 32.08 -11.42 11.38
N SER A 226 32.67 -10.85 12.44
CA SER A 226 31.94 -10.25 13.58
C SER A 226 31.08 -9.03 13.21
N GLU A 227 31.43 -8.32 12.12
CA GLU A 227 30.63 -7.24 11.53
C GLU A 227 29.32 -7.73 10.88
N ILE A 228 29.18 -9.04 10.63
CA ILE A 228 28.13 -9.64 9.80
C ILE A 228 27.30 -10.68 10.58
N LEU A 229 27.95 -11.45 11.47
CA LEU A 229 27.35 -12.57 12.20
C LEU A 229 27.58 -12.45 13.73
N PRO A 230 26.63 -12.95 14.55
CA PRO A 230 26.90 -13.25 15.96
C PRO A 230 27.97 -14.34 16.11
N GLU A 231 28.76 -14.26 17.18
CA GLU A 231 29.90 -15.15 17.48
C GLU A 231 29.53 -16.65 17.48
N GLU A 232 28.34 -17.01 17.99
CA GLU A 232 27.82 -18.39 17.97
C GLU A 232 27.70 -18.95 16.53
N ILE A 233 27.27 -18.10 15.59
CA ILE A 233 27.06 -18.46 14.20
C ILE A 233 28.39 -18.41 13.43
N GLU A 234 29.25 -17.43 13.72
CA GLU A 234 30.61 -17.37 13.17
C GLU A 234 31.42 -18.62 13.54
N GLY A 235 31.41 -19.04 14.80
CA GLY A 235 32.07 -20.26 15.26
C GLY A 235 31.55 -21.52 14.55
N ALA A 236 30.22 -21.61 14.35
CA ALA A 236 29.62 -22.70 13.58
C ALA A 236 30.04 -22.68 12.09
N VAL A 237 30.11 -21.51 11.46
CA VAL A 237 30.56 -21.36 10.06
C VAL A 237 32.04 -21.73 9.92
N LYS A 238 32.93 -21.28 10.81
CA LYS A 238 34.37 -21.62 10.77
C LYS A 238 34.63 -23.11 11.06
N ALA A 239 33.88 -23.70 12.00
CA ALA A 239 33.94 -25.14 12.26
C ALA A 239 33.38 -25.99 11.09
N ALA A 240 32.39 -25.48 10.36
CA ALA A 240 31.85 -26.12 9.17
C ALA A 240 32.78 -25.99 7.96
N ALA A 241 33.44 -24.84 7.76
CA ALA A 241 34.40 -24.63 6.66
C ALA A 241 35.54 -25.67 6.72
N ASN A 242 36.11 -25.85 7.91
CA ASN A 242 37.16 -26.83 8.21
C ASN A 242 36.71 -28.32 8.12
N ARG A 243 35.42 -28.59 7.91
CA ARG A 243 34.83 -29.94 7.76
C ARG A 243 33.97 -30.10 6.50
N SER A 244 34.00 -29.11 5.59
CA SER A 244 33.06 -28.99 4.49
C SER A 244 33.32 -30.02 3.39
N MET A 245 32.24 -30.61 2.88
CA MET A 245 32.28 -31.59 1.78
C MET A 245 32.30 -30.94 0.38
N GLY A 246 32.29 -29.61 0.30
CA GLY A 246 32.31 -28.86 -0.96
C GLY A 246 33.62 -28.98 -1.75
N THR A 247 33.56 -28.67 -3.04
CA THR A 247 34.70 -28.72 -3.96
C THR A 247 35.44 -27.39 -4.02
N ASP A 248 36.76 -27.41 -4.15
CA ASP A 248 37.52 -26.18 -4.39
C ASP A 248 37.25 -25.63 -5.80
N ILE A 249 37.13 -24.30 -5.89
CA ILE A 249 36.77 -23.55 -7.10
C ILE A 249 37.95 -22.70 -7.58
N SER A 250 37.94 -22.26 -8.84
CA SER A 250 38.98 -21.36 -9.34
C SER A 250 38.81 -19.94 -8.79
N ASN A 251 39.88 -19.13 -8.84
CA ASN A 251 39.80 -17.71 -8.54
C ASN A 251 38.85 -16.98 -9.51
N GLU A 252 38.85 -17.35 -10.79
CA GLU A 252 37.98 -16.76 -11.82
C GLU A 252 36.50 -17.03 -11.52
N ASP A 253 36.15 -18.24 -11.06
CA ASP A 253 34.79 -18.57 -10.60
C ASP A 253 34.42 -17.79 -9.33
N LEU A 254 35.35 -17.68 -8.38
CA LEU A 254 35.13 -16.96 -7.13
C LEU A 254 34.89 -15.46 -7.36
N GLU A 255 35.68 -14.81 -8.21
CA GLU A 255 35.49 -13.40 -8.58
C GLU A 255 34.09 -13.17 -9.16
N ASN A 256 33.62 -14.04 -10.06
CA ASN A 256 32.26 -13.95 -10.63
C ASN A 256 31.16 -14.14 -9.58
N ILE A 257 31.34 -15.08 -8.62
CA ILE A 257 30.42 -15.28 -7.51
C ILE A 257 30.41 -14.06 -6.56
N GLN A 258 31.58 -13.48 -6.27
CA GLN A 258 31.71 -12.29 -5.44
C GLN A 258 31.07 -11.06 -6.10
N CYS A 259 31.26 -10.85 -7.41
CA CYS A 259 30.53 -9.80 -8.13
C CYS A 259 29.00 -9.98 -8.04
N LEU A 260 28.48 -11.20 -8.14
CA LEU A 260 27.03 -11.42 -7.95
C LEU A 260 26.59 -11.14 -6.50
N ALA A 261 27.39 -11.52 -5.51
CA ALA A 261 27.12 -11.22 -4.10
C ALA A 261 27.13 -9.71 -3.82
N GLU A 262 28.06 -8.96 -4.42
CA GLU A 262 28.11 -7.49 -4.37
C GLU A 262 26.84 -6.86 -4.96
N GLN A 263 26.39 -7.33 -6.13
CA GLN A 263 25.12 -6.85 -6.72
C GLN A 263 23.92 -7.16 -5.81
N VAL A 264 23.86 -8.32 -5.14
CA VAL A 264 22.80 -8.65 -4.18
C VAL A 264 22.81 -7.71 -2.97
N VAL A 265 23.98 -7.35 -2.44
CA VAL A 265 24.10 -6.36 -1.35
C VAL A 265 23.67 -4.97 -1.84
N GLY A 266 24.15 -4.53 -3.01
CA GLY A 266 23.79 -3.23 -3.60
C GLY A 266 22.28 -3.09 -3.90
N PHE A 267 21.62 -4.16 -4.40
CA PHE A 267 20.17 -4.18 -4.57
C PHE A 267 19.42 -4.06 -3.24
N ALA A 268 19.94 -4.63 -2.16
CA ALA A 268 19.31 -4.54 -0.84
C ALA A 268 19.49 -3.17 -0.18
N GLU A 269 20.65 -2.53 -0.37
CA GLU A 269 20.87 -1.15 0.05
C GLU A 269 20.00 -0.17 -0.74
N TYR A 270 19.88 -0.38 -2.07
CA TYR A 270 18.95 0.39 -2.89
C TYR A 270 17.48 0.17 -2.50
N ARG A 271 17.08 -1.06 -2.17
CA ARG A 271 15.75 -1.37 -1.60
C ARG A 271 15.48 -0.60 -0.31
N GLN A 272 16.46 -0.54 0.60
CA GLN A 272 16.34 0.21 1.86
C GLN A 272 16.26 1.73 1.62
N GLN A 273 17.02 2.25 0.64
CA GLN A 273 16.93 3.65 0.20
C GLN A 273 15.57 3.96 -0.43
N LEU A 274 15.05 3.08 -1.29
CA LEU A 274 13.74 3.21 -1.95
C LEU A 274 12.58 3.13 -0.93
N ALA A 275 12.67 2.26 0.07
CA ALA A 275 11.71 2.19 1.17
C ALA A 275 11.70 3.50 1.99
N SER A 276 12.89 4.04 2.30
CA SER A 276 13.04 5.32 3.01
C SER A 276 12.50 6.50 2.19
N TYR A 277 12.73 6.50 0.87
CA TYR A 277 12.13 7.46 -0.06
C TYR A 277 10.60 7.35 -0.11
N LEU A 278 10.06 6.13 -0.17
CA LEU A 278 8.61 5.88 -0.18
C LEU A 278 7.94 6.39 1.10
N THR A 279 8.57 6.18 2.27
CA THR A 279 8.13 6.76 3.55
C THR A 279 8.05 8.28 3.49
N ALA A 280 9.15 8.95 3.11
CA ALA A 280 9.20 10.41 3.03
C ALA A 280 8.27 11.01 1.97
N ARG A 281 7.95 10.25 0.90
CA ARG A 281 6.93 10.64 -0.07
C ARG A 281 5.51 10.43 0.44
N MET A 282 5.27 9.38 1.23
CA MET A 282 3.93 9.10 1.76
C MET A 282 3.52 10.10 2.85
N THR A 283 4.43 10.46 3.76
CA THR A 283 4.15 11.49 4.78
C THR A 283 3.82 12.84 4.15
N ALA A 284 4.56 13.23 3.10
CA ALA A 284 4.36 14.50 2.40
C ALA A 284 3.06 14.57 1.56
N ILE A 285 2.49 13.43 1.14
CA ILE A 285 1.31 13.37 0.23
C ILE A 285 0.03 12.91 0.95
N ALA A 286 0.13 11.96 1.87
CA ALA A 286 -1.01 11.37 2.57
C ALA A 286 -0.71 11.14 4.07
N PRO A 287 -0.48 12.21 4.86
CA PRO A 287 -0.10 12.10 6.27
C PRO A 287 -1.20 11.42 7.12
N ASN A 288 -2.48 11.70 6.88
CA ASN A 288 -3.56 11.10 7.67
C ASN A 288 -3.73 9.60 7.36
N LEU A 289 -3.58 9.20 6.11
CA LEU A 289 -3.54 7.78 5.72
C LEU A 289 -2.34 7.07 6.35
N THR A 290 -1.16 7.68 6.30
CA THR A 290 0.09 7.14 6.89
C THR A 290 -0.09 6.85 8.38
N ALA A 291 -0.55 7.85 9.15
CA ALA A 291 -0.79 7.71 10.58
C ALA A 291 -1.79 6.58 10.93
N LEU A 292 -2.71 6.24 10.02
CA LEU A 292 -3.76 5.24 10.24
C LEU A 292 -3.40 3.80 9.81
N VAL A 293 -2.78 3.60 8.64
CA VAL A 293 -2.50 2.25 8.10
C VAL A 293 -1.02 1.90 7.97
N GLY A 294 -0.12 2.89 8.05
CA GLY A 294 1.30 2.74 7.76
C GLY A 294 1.63 2.95 6.26
N GLU A 295 2.86 3.33 5.99
CA GLU A 295 3.39 3.83 4.72
C GLU A 295 3.21 2.80 3.61
N LEU A 296 3.69 1.57 3.84
CA LEU A 296 3.70 0.48 2.87
C LEU A 296 2.27 -0.01 2.53
N VAL A 297 1.36 0.03 3.50
CA VAL A 297 -0.06 -0.32 3.27
C VAL A 297 -0.77 0.81 2.52
N GLY A 298 -0.51 2.08 2.88
CA GLY A 298 -0.98 3.24 2.14
C GLY A 298 -0.54 3.21 0.66
N ALA A 299 0.74 2.91 0.41
CA ALA A 299 1.30 2.79 -0.94
C ALA A 299 0.58 1.72 -1.78
N ARG A 300 0.39 0.50 -1.24
CA ARG A 300 -0.30 -0.57 -1.97
C ARG A 300 -1.80 -0.27 -2.18
N LEU A 301 -2.46 0.46 -1.27
CA LEU A 301 -3.83 0.94 -1.48
C LEU A 301 -3.90 1.96 -2.62
N ILE A 302 -3.01 2.96 -2.64
CA ILE A 302 -2.95 3.99 -3.69
C ILE A 302 -2.64 3.36 -5.05
N ALA A 303 -1.67 2.44 -5.10
CA ALA A 303 -1.29 1.76 -6.34
C ALA A 303 -2.41 0.89 -6.92
N HIS A 304 -3.16 0.15 -6.10
CA HIS A 304 -4.32 -0.63 -6.57
C HIS A 304 -5.45 0.27 -7.11
N ALA A 305 -5.66 1.45 -6.51
CA ALA A 305 -6.58 2.46 -7.05
C ALA A 305 -6.01 3.29 -8.22
N GLY A 306 -4.70 3.20 -8.51
CA GLY A 306 -3.98 3.95 -9.54
C GLY A 306 -3.73 5.44 -9.25
N SER A 307 -4.45 6.05 -8.30
CA SER A 307 -4.28 7.44 -7.85
C SER A 307 -4.94 7.68 -6.50
N LEU A 308 -4.38 8.60 -5.71
CA LEU A 308 -4.92 9.07 -4.42
C LEU A 308 -6.36 9.59 -4.56
N VAL A 309 -6.63 10.36 -5.62
CA VAL A 309 -7.94 10.97 -5.91
C VAL A 309 -8.95 9.93 -6.41
N ASN A 310 -8.51 8.77 -6.90
CA ASN A 310 -9.38 7.65 -7.22
C ASN A 310 -9.68 6.79 -5.98
N LEU A 311 -8.70 6.60 -5.10
CA LEU A 311 -8.90 5.93 -3.81
C LEU A 311 -9.87 6.73 -2.92
N SER A 312 -9.77 8.07 -2.86
CA SER A 312 -10.62 8.91 -2.00
C SER A 312 -12.10 8.87 -2.38
N LYS A 313 -12.41 8.69 -3.67
CA LYS A 313 -13.78 8.47 -4.19
C LYS A 313 -14.36 7.12 -3.75
N SER A 314 -13.53 6.13 -3.44
CA SER A 314 -13.99 4.81 -3.01
C SER A 314 -14.68 4.88 -1.64
N PRO A 315 -15.73 4.07 -1.39
CA PRO A 315 -16.34 3.96 -0.07
C PRO A 315 -15.48 3.10 0.87
N ALA A 316 -15.64 3.31 2.18
CA ALA A 316 -14.93 2.56 3.22
C ALA A 316 -15.09 1.03 3.11
N SER A 317 -16.24 0.56 2.61
CA SER A 317 -16.49 -0.87 2.36
C SER A 317 -15.62 -1.46 1.25
N THR A 318 -15.36 -0.70 0.18
CA THR A 318 -14.42 -1.09 -0.88
C THR A 318 -12.99 -1.06 -0.34
N ILE A 319 -12.62 0.02 0.34
CA ILE A 319 -11.29 0.18 0.95
C ILE A 319 -10.97 -0.98 1.92
N GLN A 320 -11.96 -1.45 2.72
CA GLN A 320 -11.81 -2.60 3.62
C GLN A 320 -11.38 -3.90 2.89
N ILE A 321 -11.86 -4.13 1.67
CA ILE A 321 -11.71 -5.40 0.93
C ILE A 321 -10.82 -5.28 -0.33
N LEU A 322 -10.20 -4.12 -0.53
CA LEU A 322 -9.33 -3.83 -1.67
C LEU A 322 -8.12 -4.78 -1.70
N GLY A 323 -7.88 -5.44 -2.84
CA GLY A 323 -6.91 -6.52 -3.02
C GLY A 323 -7.46 -7.93 -2.80
N ALA A 324 -8.71 -8.07 -2.34
CA ALA A 324 -9.38 -9.37 -2.19
C ALA A 324 -10.43 -9.65 -3.29
N GLU A 325 -10.43 -8.90 -4.40
CA GLU A 325 -11.46 -8.92 -5.45
C GLU A 325 -11.72 -10.33 -5.99
N LYS A 326 -10.65 -11.09 -6.25
CA LYS A 326 -10.74 -12.47 -6.76
C LYS A 326 -11.48 -13.41 -5.80
N ALA A 327 -11.35 -13.21 -4.49
CA ALA A 327 -12.09 -13.96 -3.47
C ALA A 327 -13.53 -13.41 -3.30
N LEU A 328 -13.69 -12.09 -3.34
CA LEU A 328 -14.97 -11.40 -3.25
C LEU A 328 -15.93 -11.78 -4.39
N PHE A 329 -15.52 -11.60 -5.64
CA PHE A 329 -16.36 -11.92 -6.80
C PHE A 329 -16.63 -13.42 -6.94
N ARG A 330 -15.72 -14.29 -6.48
CA ARG A 330 -16.00 -15.73 -6.37
C ARG A 330 -17.10 -15.98 -5.35
N ALA A 331 -16.96 -15.47 -4.13
CA ALA A 331 -17.93 -15.65 -3.04
C ALA A 331 -19.31 -15.11 -3.42
N LEU A 332 -19.40 -13.93 -4.04
CA LEU A 332 -20.65 -13.35 -4.52
C LEU A 332 -21.32 -14.23 -5.60
N LYS A 333 -20.55 -14.75 -6.56
CA LYS A 333 -21.07 -15.67 -7.60
C LYS A 333 -21.57 -16.99 -7.02
N THR A 334 -20.90 -17.53 -6.00
CA THR A 334 -21.29 -18.81 -5.34
C THR A 334 -22.17 -18.63 -4.11
N LYS A 335 -22.68 -17.42 -3.84
CA LYS A 335 -23.46 -17.06 -2.62
C LYS A 335 -22.81 -17.50 -1.29
N HIS A 336 -21.48 -17.47 -1.23
CA HIS A 336 -20.69 -17.83 -0.05
C HIS A 336 -20.31 -16.59 0.77
N ASP A 337 -19.90 -16.79 2.03
CA ASP A 337 -19.27 -15.80 2.90
C ASP A 337 -18.16 -15.02 2.18
N THR A 338 -18.25 -13.69 2.16
CA THR A 338 -17.28 -12.78 1.52
C THR A 338 -16.02 -12.56 2.38
N PRO A 339 -14.86 -12.21 1.77
CA PRO A 339 -13.66 -11.84 2.52
C PRO A 339 -13.93 -10.64 3.44
N LYS A 340 -13.31 -10.66 4.62
CA LYS A 340 -13.53 -9.67 5.72
C LYS A 340 -12.47 -8.55 5.74
N TYR A 341 -11.44 -8.68 4.91
CA TYR A 341 -10.29 -7.78 4.77
C TYR A 341 -9.60 -8.05 3.43
N GLY A 342 -8.96 -7.02 2.88
CA GLY A 342 -7.97 -7.11 1.79
C GLY A 342 -6.58 -6.69 2.26
N LEU A 343 -5.89 -5.84 1.49
CA LEU A 343 -4.54 -5.31 1.76
C LEU A 343 -4.36 -4.75 3.19
N ILE A 344 -5.42 -4.14 3.74
CA ILE A 344 -5.40 -3.56 5.10
C ILE A 344 -5.18 -4.63 6.19
N TYR A 345 -5.30 -5.93 5.89
CA TYR A 345 -4.94 -7.01 6.83
C TYR A 345 -3.52 -6.87 7.42
N HIS A 346 -2.59 -6.29 6.65
CA HIS A 346 -1.20 -6.06 7.05
C HIS A 346 -0.98 -4.78 7.87
N ALA A 347 -2.00 -3.95 8.09
CA ALA A 347 -1.89 -2.77 8.95
C ALA A 347 -1.76 -3.16 10.43
N SER A 348 -0.85 -2.50 11.16
CA SER A 348 -0.49 -2.84 12.55
C SER A 348 -1.69 -3.01 13.50
N LEU A 349 -2.67 -2.09 13.43
CA LEU A 349 -3.91 -2.10 14.22
C LEU A 349 -4.82 -3.32 13.99
N ILE A 350 -4.65 -4.05 12.88
CA ILE A 350 -5.34 -5.33 12.61
C ILE A 350 -4.43 -6.52 12.89
N GLY A 351 -3.10 -6.36 12.79
CA GLY A 351 -2.12 -7.32 13.29
C GLY A 351 -2.34 -7.64 14.77
N GLN A 352 -2.46 -6.58 15.59
CA GLN A 352 -2.65 -6.63 17.06
C GLN A 352 -4.00 -7.23 17.53
N ALA A 353 -5.06 -7.14 16.72
CA ALA A 353 -6.40 -7.59 17.13
C ALA A 353 -6.54 -9.13 17.04
N THR A 354 -7.33 -9.76 17.91
CA THR A 354 -7.45 -11.23 17.91
C THR A 354 -8.68 -11.73 17.13
N GLY A 355 -8.57 -12.90 16.48
CA GLY A 355 -9.68 -13.65 15.86
C GLY A 355 -10.86 -12.84 15.30
N LYS A 356 -12.00 -12.84 16.02
CA LYS A 356 -13.24 -12.16 15.60
C LYS A 356 -13.18 -10.63 15.72
N ASN A 357 -12.20 -10.07 16.43
CA ASN A 357 -11.99 -8.63 16.55
C ASN A 357 -11.25 -8.05 15.34
N LYS A 358 -10.35 -8.80 14.67
CA LYS A 358 -9.71 -8.36 13.41
C LYS A 358 -10.72 -7.83 12.39
N GLY A 359 -11.79 -8.59 12.13
CA GLY A 359 -12.86 -8.18 11.21
C GLY A 359 -13.78 -7.04 11.71
N LYS A 360 -13.73 -6.69 13.01
CA LYS A 360 -14.37 -5.48 13.54
C LYS A 360 -13.47 -4.27 13.34
N MET A 361 -12.18 -4.40 13.71
CA MET A 361 -11.18 -3.36 13.54
C MET A 361 -11.00 -2.99 12.07
N ALA A 362 -10.92 -3.96 11.16
CA ALA A 362 -10.84 -3.71 9.72
C ALA A 362 -11.94 -2.78 9.19
N ARG A 363 -13.18 -2.92 9.69
CA ARG A 363 -14.29 -2.05 9.29
C ARG A 363 -14.17 -0.63 9.86
N VAL A 364 -13.72 -0.47 11.11
CA VAL A 364 -13.57 0.85 11.73
C VAL A 364 -12.33 1.57 11.21
N LEU A 365 -11.22 0.85 11.00
CA LEU A 365 -10.01 1.37 10.39
C LEU A 365 -10.27 1.82 8.95
N ALA A 366 -10.91 0.99 8.12
CA ALA A 366 -11.28 1.40 6.75
C ALA A 366 -12.23 2.60 6.72
N ALA A 367 -13.13 2.73 7.71
CA ALA A 367 -14.00 3.90 7.84
C ALA A 367 -13.25 5.18 8.23
N LYS A 368 -12.28 5.12 9.15
CA LYS A 368 -11.44 6.26 9.51
C LYS A 368 -10.40 6.59 8.43
N ALA A 369 -9.79 5.58 7.80
CA ALA A 369 -8.87 5.75 6.67
C ALA A 369 -9.56 6.40 5.47
N ALA A 370 -10.80 6.02 5.15
CA ALA A 370 -11.59 6.68 4.11
C ALA A 370 -11.94 8.15 4.41
N ILE A 371 -11.92 8.57 5.69
CA ILE A 371 -12.09 9.97 6.08
C ILE A 371 -10.76 10.72 5.97
N GLY A 372 -9.69 10.19 6.57
CA GLY A 372 -8.34 10.80 6.51
C GLY A 372 -7.86 10.98 5.07
N LEU A 373 -7.99 9.94 4.24
CA LEU A 373 -7.69 9.97 2.81
C LEU A 373 -8.46 11.03 2.02
N ARG A 374 -9.70 11.35 2.40
CA ARG A 374 -10.49 12.40 1.73
C ARG A 374 -10.03 13.79 2.12
N VAL A 375 -9.47 13.95 3.33
CA VAL A 375 -8.78 15.18 3.72
C VAL A 375 -7.43 15.27 3.00
N ASP A 376 -6.61 14.22 3.04
CA ASP A 376 -5.32 14.16 2.30
C ASP A 376 -5.49 14.49 0.81
N ALA A 377 -6.56 14.02 0.17
CA ALA A 377 -6.77 14.15 -1.28
C ALA A 377 -7.61 15.36 -1.74
N LEU A 378 -8.28 16.10 -0.83
CA LEU A 378 -9.21 17.18 -1.19
C LEU A 378 -9.13 18.43 -0.29
N ALA A 379 -8.29 18.43 0.76
CA ALA A 379 -8.08 19.63 1.57
C ALA A 379 -7.11 20.58 0.88
N GLU A 380 -7.61 21.75 0.48
CA GLU A 380 -6.75 22.88 0.11
C GLU A 380 -6.25 23.54 1.41
N TRP A 381 -4.98 23.33 1.73
CA TRP A 381 -4.32 23.98 2.85
C TRP A 381 -3.93 25.40 2.44
N GLU A 382 -4.63 26.39 2.98
CA GLU A 382 -4.24 27.80 2.87
C GLU A 382 -2.93 28.07 3.63
N LYS A 383 -2.29 29.20 3.32
CA LYS A 383 -1.16 29.70 4.11
C LYS A 383 -1.72 30.53 5.26
N ASP A 384 -1.08 30.44 6.42
CA ASP A 384 -1.47 31.22 7.60
C ASP A 384 -1.31 32.73 7.35
N ALA A 385 -1.85 33.55 8.25
CA ALA A 385 -1.76 35.01 8.15
C ALA A 385 -0.31 35.53 8.07
N ASP A 386 0.65 34.80 8.63
CA ASP A 386 2.09 35.09 8.58
C ASP A 386 2.79 34.56 7.29
N GLY A 387 2.04 33.92 6.37
CA GLY A 387 2.54 33.41 5.08
C GLY A 387 3.18 32.01 5.13
N ASN A 388 3.26 31.41 6.31
CA ASN A 388 3.74 30.04 6.52
C ASN A 388 2.80 29.00 5.92
N GLU A 389 3.30 27.78 5.69
CA GLU A 389 2.46 26.64 5.33
C GLU A 389 2.24 25.77 6.56
N PRO A 390 1.02 25.25 6.78
CA PRO A 390 0.71 24.47 7.98
C PRO A 390 1.59 23.25 8.08
N THR A 391 1.98 22.93 9.31
CA THR A 391 3.01 21.93 9.63
C THR A 391 2.55 20.50 9.31
N GLU A 392 3.50 19.57 9.22
CA GLU A 392 3.17 18.15 9.00
C GLU A 392 2.31 17.57 10.13
N GLU A 393 2.48 18.04 11.36
CA GLU A 393 1.68 17.62 12.52
C GLU A 393 0.21 18.07 12.39
N GLU A 394 -0.03 19.31 11.97
CA GLU A 394 -1.38 19.86 11.73
C GLU A 394 -2.07 19.14 10.57
N ARG A 395 -1.32 18.85 9.49
CA ARG A 395 -1.81 18.04 8.37
C ARG A 395 -2.13 16.61 8.79
N ALA A 396 -1.39 16.02 9.73
CA ALA A 396 -1.58 14.65 10.24
C ALA A 396 -2.59 14.54 11.40
N ALA A 397 -3.06 15.66 11.97
CA ALA A 397 -3.80 15.69 13.24
C ALA A 397 -5.07 14.83 13.24
N LEU A 398 -5.82 14.82 12.14
CA LEU A 398 -7.03 14.02 12.00
C LEU A 398 -6.73 12.50 11.97
N GLY A 399 -5.63 12.10 11.36
CA GLY A 399 -5.10 10.74 11.36
C GLY A 399 -4.66 10.32 12.76
N MET A 400 -3.93 11.19 13.46
CA MET A 400 -3.49 10.98 14.85
C MET A 400 -4.67 10.81 15.83
N GLU A 401 -5.64 11.73 15.81
CA GLU A 401 -6.86 11.64 16.65
C GLU A 401 -7.67 10.37 16.32
N SER A 402 -7.81 10.07 15.03
CA SER A 402 -8.50 8.87 14.56
C SER A 402 -7.77 7.58 14.93
N ARG A 403 -6.43 7.59 14.99
CA ARG A 403 -5.60 6.47 15.45
C ARG A 403 -5.76 6.24 16.95
N TYR A 404 -5.66 7.30 17.76
CA TYR A 404 -5.90 7.22 19.21
C TYR A 404 -7.30 6.67 19.53
N TYR A 405 -8.33 7.11 18.79
CA TYR A 405 -9.68 6.54 18.88
C TYR A 405 -9.72 5.05 18.55
N LEU A 406 -9.00 4.59 17.51
CA LEU A 406 -8.92 3.18 17.12
C LEU A 406 -8.19 2.32 18.16
N GLU A 407 -7.07 2.79 18.70
CA GLU A 407 -6.28 2.10 19.73
C GLU A 407 -7.07 1.96 21.03
N LYS A 408 -7.71 3.04 21.50
CA LYS A 408 -8.66 3.02 22.64
C LYS A 408 -9.81 2.03 22.41
N LYS A 409 -10.30 1.92 21.18
CA LYS A 409 -11.39 1.00 20.79
C LYS A 409 -10.93 -0.45 20.65
N LEU A 410 -9.68 -0.69 20.26
CA LEU A 410 -9.03 -2.00 20.24
C LEU A 410 -8.83 -2.52 21.67
N ALA A 411 -8.24 -1.71 22.56
CA ALA A 411 -8.11 -2.02 23.97
C ALA A 411 -9.48 -2.35 24.61
N ALA A 412 -10.51 -1.55 24.31
CA ALA A 412 -11.89 -1.80 24.74
C ALA A 412 -12.61 -2.96 24.00
N MET A 413 -11.94 -3.72 23.13
CA MET A 413 -12.47 -4.93 22.49
C MET A 413 -11.70 -6.21 22.81
N GLU A 414 -10.38 -6.15 23.00
CA GLU A 414 -9.58 -7.26 23.54
C GLU A 414 -9.74 -7.35 25.06
N GLY A 415 -9.66 -6.22 25.77
CA GLY A 415 -9.88 -6.12 27.24
C GLY A 415 -11.33 -6.30 27.69
N LYS A 416 -12.20 -6.90 26.86
CA LYS A 416 -13.54 -7.30 27.28
C LYS A 416 -13.44 -8.65 28.00
N PRO A 417 -13.82 -8.74 29.29
CA PRO A 417 -13.73 -10.00 30.02
C PRO A 417 -14.56 -11.07 29.31
N LEU A 418 -14.00 -12.28 29.22
CA LEU A 418 -14.74 -13.47 28.80
C LEU A 418 -15.98 -13.58 29.68
N LYS A 419 -17.17 -13.54 29.08
CA LYS A 419 -18.42 -13.67 29.85
C LYS A 419 -18.35 -14.97 30.67
N PRO A 420 -18.49 -14.94 32.01
CA PRO A 420 -18.48 -16.15 32.81
C PRO A 420 -19.69 -17.01 32.39
N ARG A 421 -19.41 -18.06 31.61
CA ARG A 421 -20.40 -19.01 31.07
C ARG A 421 -20.35 -20.37 31.77
N GLY A 422 -19.48 -20.53 32.75
CA GLY A 422 -19.55 -21.59 33.75
C GLY A 422 -19.95 -20.98 35.09
N VAL A 423 -20.73 -21.73 35.87
CA VAL A 423 -20.81 -21.53 37.31
C VAL A 423 -19.48 -21.99 37.90
N GLY A 424 -18.92 -21.26 38.87
CA GLY A 424 -17.74 -21.72 39.60
C GLY A 424 -18.08 -22.99 40.38
N ILE A 425 -17.52 -24.13 39.98
CA ILE A 425 -17.76 -25.43 40.61
C ILE A 425 -16.62 -25.73 41.58
N ALA A 426 -16.96 -26.01 42.84
CA ALA A 426 -16.03 -26.51 43.84
C ALA A 426 -15.67 -27.98 43.54
N PRO A 427 -14.57 -28.54 44.11
CA PRO A 427 -14.15 -29.93 43.87
C PRO A 427 -15.25 -31.00 44.08
N ASN A 428 -16.26 -30.70 44.89
CA ASN A 428 -17.40 -31.58 45.18
C ASN A 428 -18.51 -31.54 44.12
N GLY A 429 -18.31 -30.86 42.97
CA GLY A 429 -19.32 -30.70 41.91
C GLY A 429 -20.41 -29.65 42.20
N ILE A 430 -20.34 -28.97 43.35
CA ILE A 430 -21.33 -28.01 43.84
C ILE A 430 -20.91 -26.56 43.47
N PRO A 431 -21.85 -25.66 43.09
CA PRO A 431 -21.56 -24.24 42.94
C PRO A 431 -20.92 -23.61 44.17
N ILE A 432 -19.84 -22.83 43.98
CA ILE A 432 -19.07 -22.18 45.06
C ILE A 432 -19.93 -21.26 45.95
N GLU A 433 -21.00 -20.69 45.40
CA GLU A 433 -21.93 -19.79 46.11
C GLU A 433 -22.93 -20.52 47.03
N GLN A 434 -23.06 -21.86 46.95
CA GLN A 434 -23.94 -22.58 47.87
C GLN A 434 -23.29 -22.71 49.25
N PRO A 435 -23.99 -22.34 50.34
CA PRO A 435 -23.49 -22.57 51.69
C PRO A 435 -23.31 -24.08 51.91
N LYS A 436 -22.20 -24.44 52.58
CA LYS A 436 -22.02 -25.80 53.10
C LYS A 436 -23.18 -26.14 54.05
N LYS A 437 -23.44 -27.44 54.24
CA LYS A 437 -24.42 -27.89 55.25
C LYS A 437 -24.11 -27.25 56.59
N TRP A 438 -25.15 -26.87 57.33
CA TRP A 438 -25.01 -26.24 58.63
C TRP A 438 -24.59 -27.27 59.67
N ASP A 439 -23.28 -27.33 59.92
CA ASP A 439 -22.69 -28.15 60.98
C ASP A 439 -22.61 -27.32 62.27
N ILE A 440 -23.19 -27.84 63.37
CA ILE A 440 -23.08 -27.21 64.69
C ILE A 440 -21.65 -27.39 65.20
N LYS A 441 -20.87 -26.30 65.18
CA LYS A 441 -19.56 -26.28 65.84
C LYS A 441 -19.75 -26.38 67.36
N GLU A 442 -19.19 -27.42 67.97
CA GLU A 442 -19.25 -27.62 69.42
C GLU A 442 -18.46 -26.54 70.18
N ALA A 443 -19.18 -25.51 70.63
CA ALA A 443 -18.68 -24.54 71.59
C ALA A 443 -18.96 -25.04 73.02
N ARG A 444 -17.91 -25.27 73.81
CA ARG A 444 -18.04 -25.64 75.22
C ARG A 444 -18.71 -24.49 75.98
N LYS A 445 -19.87 -24.75 76.58
CA LYS A 445 -20.59 -23.79 77.44
C LYS A 445 -20.22 -24.07 78.91
N HIS A 446 -20.11 -23.02 79.71
CA HIS A 446 -19.95 -23.15 81.15
C HIS A 446 -21.21 -23.77 81.77
N ASN A 447 -21.06 -24.67 82.75
CA ASN A 447 -22.19 -25.22 83.49
C ASN A 447 -22.40 -24.40 84.78
N PRO A 448 -23.51 -23.67 84.96
CA PRO A 448 -23.78 -22.93 86.19
C PRO A 448 -24.12 -23.83 87.38
N ASP A 449 -24.53 -25.08 87.15
CA ASP A 449 -24.94 -26.01 88.21
C ASP A 449 -23.77 -26.51 89.10
N ALA A 450 -22.54 -26.07 88.80
CA ALA A 450 -21.32 -26.42 89.55
C ALA A 450 -21.04 -25.49 90.75
N ASP A 451 -21.77 -24.38 90.91
CA ASP A 451 -21.47 -23.28 91.86
C ASP A 451 -22.42 -23.23 93.09
N GLY A 452 -23.13 -24.33 93.41
CA GLY A 452 -24.12 -24.39 94.50
C GLY A 452 -23.72 -25.24 95.71
N LEU A 453 -23.43 -24.62 96.86
CA LEU A 453 -23.15 -25.31 98.13
C LEU A 453 -24.41 -25.50 99.00
N THR A 454 -24.63 -26.73 99.49
CA THR A 454 -25.34 -27.21 100.72
C THR A 454 -25.82 -28.66 100.49
N GLY A 455 -25.92 -29.57 101.45
CA GLY A 455 -25.51 -29.58 102.86
C GLY A 455 -26.00 -30.87 103.57
N ASP A 456 -25.09 -31.53 104.31
CA ASP A 456 -25.28 -32.69 105.22
C ASP A 456 -25.66 -34.12 104.72
N GLU A 457 -25.02 -35.08 105.40
CA GLU A 457 -25.28 -36.54 105.60
C GLU A 457 -25.17 -37.58 104.44
N PRO A 458 -24.84 -38.88 104.74
CA PRO A 458 -24.02 -39.70 103.83
C PRO A 458 -24.44 -41.19 103.58
N ALA A 459 -23.73 -41.84 102.63
CA ALA A 459 -23.65 -43.29 102.35
C ALA A 459 -24.95 -43.94 101.79
N ALA A 460 -24.96 -45.00 100.96
CA ALA A 460 -23.94 -45.90 100.39
C ALA A 460 -24.39 -46.34 98.94
N THR A 461 -23.80 -47.26 98.16
CA THR A 461 -22.78 -48.31 98.40
C THR A 461 -22.01 -48.66 97.09
N GLU A 462 -20.85 -49.29 97.25
CA GLU A 462 -20.05 -50.05 96.27
C GLU A 462 -20.70 -51.44 95.94
N ASN A 463 -20.32 -52.34 95.00
CA ASN A 463 -19.20 -52.49 94.02
C ASN A 463 -19.52 -53.65 93.00
N VAL A 464 -18.52 -54.06 92.18
CA VAL A 464 -18.28 -55.38 91.52
C VAL A 464 -19.03 -55.65 90.18
N SER A 465 -18.44 -56.19 89.09
CA SER A 465 -17.06 -56.34 88.54
C SER A 465 -17.17 -56.91 87.08
N LYS A 466 -16.17 -57.33 86.26
CA LYS A 466 -14.68 -57.45 86.26
C LYS A 466 -14.16 -57.50 84.79
N LYS A 467 -12.98 -58.11 84.51
CA LYS A 467 -12.44 -58.45 83.16
C LYS A 467 -11.69 -59.80 83.17
N SER A 468 -11.60 -60.49 82.03
CA SER A 468 -10.56 -61.52 81.73
C SER A 468 -10.37 -61.73 80.20
N LYS A 469 -9.29 -62.42 79.78
CA LYS A 469 -8.87 -62.64 78.37
C LYS A 469 -8.58 -64.13 78.07
N LYS A 470 -8.77 -64.58 76.80
CA LYS A 470 -8.06 -65.64 76.01
C LYS A 470 -8.87 -65.97 74.73
N ASP A 471 -8.39 -66.59 73.64
CA ASP A 471 -7.06 -67.11 73.23
C ASP A 471 -6.86 -67.12 71.68
N LYS A 472 -5.76 -67.69 71.14
CA LYS A 472 -5.32 -67.66 69.70
C LYS A 472 -5.70 -68.88 68.81
N LYS A 473 -5.63 -68.70 67.47
CA LYS A 473 -5.04 -69.57 66.40
C LYS A 473 -4.91 -68.71 65.08
N LEU A 474 -3.77 -68.62 64.39
CA LEU A 474 -3.07 -69.53 63.43
C LEU A 474 -3.88 -69.71 62.09
N VAL A 475 -3.44 -69.21 60.90
CA VAL A 475 -2.24 -69.54 60.04
C VAL A 475 -2.49 -70.81 59.19
N GLU A 476 -2.00 -71.03 57.94
CA GLU A 476 -1.10 -70.31 56.99
C GLU A 476 -1.91 -69.41 55.98
N GLU A 477 -1.58 -69.02 54.73
CA GLU A 477 -0.46 -69.20 53.75
C GLU A 477 -0.38 -67.97 52.78
N ILE A 478 0.63 -67.87 51.89
CA ILE A 478 0.84 -66.84 50.83
C ILE A 478 1.54 -67.49 49.61
N LYS A 479 1.17 -67.14 48.34
CA LYS A 479 2.02 -67.17 47.11
C LYS A 479 1.47 -66.26 46.00
N ASP A 480 2.25 -65.67 45.10
CA ASP A 480 3.68 -65.27 45.12
C ASP A 480 3.88 -64.11 44.11
N GLU A 481 5.00 -63.39 44.23
CA GLU A 481 5.35 -62.16 43.49
C GLU A 481 6.02 -62.43 42.12
N GLU A 482 6.19 -61.38 41.30
CA GLU A 482 7.53 -60.85 41.00
C GLU A 482 7.49 -59.44 40.37
N MET A 483 8.54 -58.65 40.57
CA MET A 483 8.82 -57.37 39.89
C MET A 483 10.23 -57.41 39.29
N LYS A 484 10.48 -56.64 38.21
CA LYS A 484 11.83 -56.14 37.92
C LYS A 484 11.90 -54.92 36.99
N ASP A 485 12.43 -53.85 37.57
CA ASP A 485 13.37 -52.83 37.06
C ASP A 485 13.17 -52.12 35.71
N ALA A 486 13.49 -50.82 35.71
CA ALA A 486 13.64 -49.93 34.54
C ALA A 486 15.14 -49.79 34.15
N PRO A 487 15.50 -49.04 33.07
CA PRO A 487 15.59 -47.57 33.20
C PRO A 487 15.16 -46.78 31.93
N GLU A 488 15.57 -45.52 31.87
CA GLU A 488 15.19 -44.47 30.90
C GLU A 488 15.73 -44.67 29.46
N SER A 489 14.99 -44.16 28.46
CA SER A 489 15.52 -43.16 27.50
C SER A 489 14.39 -42.51 26.67
N GLU A 490 14.70 -41.39 26.03
CA GLU A 490 13.79 -40.55 25.22
C GLU A 490 13.77 -40.98 23.73
N GLU A 491 12.65 -40.76 23.03
CA GLU A 491 12.55 -40.06 21.72
C GLU A 491 11.10 -40.07 21.19
N GLU A 492 10.69 -39.01 20.47
CA GLU A 492 9.35 -38.81 19.88
C GLU A 492 9.35 -39.02 18.35
N GLU A 493 8.16 -39.28 17.79
CA GLU A 493 7.65 -38.95 16.43
C GLU A 493 8.60 -38.87 15.20
N GLU A 494 8.25 -39.33 13.98
CA GLU A 494 7.14 -40.15 13.48
C GLU A 494 7.57 -40.69 12.10
N ALA A 495 7.12 -41.89 11.69
CA ALA A 495 7.35 -42.40 10.33
C ALA A 495 6.05 -43.00 9.77
N SER A 496 5.58 -42.45 8.65
CA SER A 496 4.29 -42.80 8.03
C SER A 496 4.44 -43.83 6.91
N GLU A 497 3.55 -44.83 6.86
CA GLU A 497 2.59 -45.04 5.74
C GLU A 497 1.67 -46.27 5.95
N ALA A 498 0.65 -46.36 5.07
CA ALA A 498 -0.17 -47.53 4.70
C ALA A 498 -1.31 -48.05 5.62
N GLU A 499 -2.55 -47.86 5.11
CA GLU A 499 -3.66 -48.84 4.92
C GLU A 499 -4.22 -49.69 6.11
N GLU A 500 -5.45 -50.25 6.06
CA GLU A 500 -6.79 -49.79 5.60
C GLU A 500 -7.85 -50.71 6.27
N SER A 501 -9.13 -50.28 6.38
CA SER A 501 -10.32 -51.08 6.83
C SER A 501 -10.35 -51.47 8.34
N GLU A 502 -11.46 -51.89 8.98
CA GLU A 502 -12.85 -52.26 8.57
C GLU A 502 -13.96 -51.46 9.33
N GLU A 503 -15.22 -51.92 9.26
CA GLU A 503 -16.45 -51.33 9.87
C GLU A 503 -16.63 -51.75 11.35
N GLU A 504 -17.47 -51.13 12.20
CA GLU A 504 -18.94 -51.28 12.25
C GLU A 504 -19.68 -50.11 12.99
N LYS A 505 -21.01 -50.25 13.18
CA LYS A 505 -21.99 -49.27 13.72
C LYS A 505 -23.12 -50.00 14.50
N PRO A 506 -24.20 -49.35 15.00
CA PRO A 506 -24.30 -48.17 15.88
C PRO A 506 -25.35 -48.37 17.02
N LYS A 507 -25.42 -47.49 18.05
CA LYS A 507 -26.63 -47.43 18.95
C LYS A 507 -27.12 -46.03 19.34
N LYS A 508 -28.32 -45.70 18.81
CA LYS A 508 -29.43 -44.87 19.34
C LYS A 508 -29.16 -43.60 20.19
N SER A 509 -29.17 -42.46 19.49
CA SER A 509 -30.16 -41.36 19.62
C SER A 509 -30.92 -41.11 20.95
N LYS A 510 -31.01 -39.83 21.35
CA LYS A 510 -32.26 -39.23 21.85
C LYS A 510 -32.42 -37.78 21.36
N LYS A 511 -33.64 -37.41 20.95
CA LYS A 511 -33.98 -36.15 20.27
C LYS A 511 -34.60 -35.15 21.26
N LYS A 512 -34.33 -33.86 21.12
CA LYS A 512 -35.18 -32.76 21.63
C LYS A 512 -35.09 -31.58 20.65
N GLU A 513 -36.20 -30.92 20.39
CA GLU A 513 -36.43 -30.24 19.11
C GLU A 513 -37.24 -28.94 19.27
N SER A 514 -37.28 -28.13 18.20
CA SER A 514 -38.03 -26.87 18.03
C SER A 514 -37.40 -25.64 18.73
N LYS A 515 -37.44 -24.42 18.18
CA LYS A 515 -38.05 -23.92 16.91
C LYS A 515 -37.11 -22.89 16.23
N THR A 516 -36.90 -23.05 14.91
CA THR A 516 -37.19 -22.04 13.86
C THR A 516 -36.86 -22.62 12.49
N SER A 517 -37.87 -22.83 11.65
CA SER A 517 -37.71 -23.36 10.29
C SER A 517 -38.58 -22.60 9.28
N LYS A 518 -37.99 -22.31 8.12
CA LYS A 518 -38.62 -22.11 6.79
C LYS A 518 -37.50 -21.85 5.78
N GLY A 519 -37.28 -22.78 4.85
CA GLY A 519 -36.31 -22.61 3.75
C GLY A 519 -35.11 -23.57 3.71
N LYS A 520 -35.20 -24.78 4.29
CA LYS A 520 -34.21 -25.86 4.08
C LYS A 520 -34.75 -27.08 3.34
N ASP A 521 -36.00 -27.43 3.61
CA ASP A 521 -36.61 -28.69 3.19
C ASP A 521 -36.76 -28.82 1.66
N SER A 522 -36.69 -27.69 0.93
CA SER A 522 -36.80 -27.64 -0.54
C SER A 522 -35.56 -28.11 -1.29
N ASP A 523 -34.40 -28.18 -0.62
CA ASP A 523 -33.11 -28.35 -1.31
C ASP A 523 -32.46 -29.70 -1.00
N GLU A 524 -32.72 -30.26 0.19
CA GLU A 524 -32.34 -31.65 0.50
C GLU A 524 -33.07 -32.63 -0.43
N ALA A 525 -34.39 -32.50 -0.63
CA ALA A 525 -35.17 -33.34 -1.54
C ALA A 525 -34.69 -33.33 -3.01
N LYS A 526 -34.21 -32.18 -3.51
CA LYS A 526 -33.65 -32.07 -4.88
C LYS A 526 -32.31 -32.79 -5.01
N ILE A 527 -31.51 -32.81 -3.94
CA ILE A 527 -30.24 -33.53 -3.91
C ILE A 527 -30.49 -35.04 -3.87
N GLU A 528 -31.57 -35.50 -3.23
CA GLU A 528 -32.00 -36.90 -3.29
C GLU A 528 -32.46 -37.29 -4.71
N GLU A 529 -33.34 -36.51 -5.34
CA GLU A 529 -33.81 -36.77 -6.72
C GLU A 529 -32.65 -36.79 -7.75
N LEU A 530 -31.68 -35.88 -7.62
CA LEU A 530 -30.48 -35.87 -8.47
C LEU A 530 -29.52 -37.02 -8.17
N ALA A 531 -29.43 -37.48 -6.92
CA ALA A 531 -28.62 -38.65 -6.56
C ALA A 531 -29.22 -39.95 -7.12
N GLU A 532 -30.55 -40.11 -7.06
CA GLU A 532 -31.27 -41.22 -7.69
C GLU A 532 -31.09 -41.25 -9.21
N LYS A 533 -31.24 -40.10 -9.89
CA LYS A 533 -30.98 -39.98 -11.35
C LYS A 533 -29.54 -40.32 -11.73
N ALA A 534 -28.57 -40.06 -10.84
CA ALA A 534 -27.17 -40.46 -11.03
C ALA A 534 -26.88 -41.93 -10.67
N GLY A 535 -27.85 -42.70 -10.17
CA GLY A 535 -27.66 -44.07 -9.68
C GLY A 535 -26.74 -44.17 -8.44
N LEU A 536 -26.70 -43.12 -7.61
CA LEU A 536 -25.76 -42.98 -6.49
C LEU A 536 -26.49 -42.68 -5.19
N SER A 537 -26.01 -43.22 -4.06
CA SER A 537 -26.50 -42.78 -2.76
C SER A 537 -26.09 -41.32 -2.49
N VAL A 538 -26.95 -40.55 -1.83
CA VAL A 538 -26.81 -39.10 -1.57
C VAL A 538 -25.38 -38.70 -1.11
N LYS A 539 -24.81 -39.44 -0.15
CA LYS A 539 -23.46 -39.19 0.37
C LYS A 539 -22.35 -39.48 -0.66
N ARG A 540 -22.57 -40.42 -1.58
CA ARG A 540 -21.65 -40.77 -2.68
C ARG A 540 -21.77 -39.79 -3.86
N TYR A 541 -22.98 -39.30 -4.13
CA TYR A 541 -23.26 -38.20 -5.06
C TYR A 541 -22.54 -36.92 -4.62
N LEU A 542 -22.78 -36.45 -3.39
CA LEU A 542 -22.11 -35.26 -2.84
C LEU A 542 -20.58 -35.38 -2.89
N ARG A 543 -20.00 -36.50 -2.44
CA ARG A 543 -18.54 -36.73 -2.47
C ARG A 543 -17.95 -36.81 -3.89
N LYS A 544 -18.74 -37.13 -4.91
CA LYS A 544 -18.33 -37.05 -6.32
C LYS A 544 -18.49 -35.64 -6.89
N LEU A 545 -19.54 -34.92 -6.50
CA LEU A 545 -19.77 -33.52 -6.87
C LEU A 545 -18.64 -32.61 -6.35
N GLU A 546 -18.26 -32.77 -5.08
CA GLU A 546 -17.08 -32.12 -4.45
C GLU A 546 -15.77 -32.36 -5.20
N ARG A 547 -15.66 -33.48 -5.92
CA ARG A 547 -14.48 -33.88 -6.70
C ARG A 547 -14.54 -33.50 -8.17
N GLY A 548 -15.68 -32.99 -8.66
CA GLY A 548 -15.92 -32.77 -10.08
C GLY A 548 -15.95 -34.08 -10.90
N GLU A 549 -16.44 -35.18 -10.30
CA GLU A 549 -16.61 -36.50 -10.92
C GLU A 549 -18.04 -36.72 -11.47
N ILE A 550 -18.82 -35.64 -11.65
CA ILE A 550 -20.19 -35.62 -12.17
C ILE A 550 -20.30 -34.54 -13.26
N ASN A 551 -20.80 -34.92 -14.43
CA ASN A 551 -21.25 -34.01 -15.48
C ASN A 551 -22.79 -33.92 -15.46
N PHE A 552 -23.34 -32.90 -16.11
CA PHE A 552 -24.77 -32.78 -16.38
C PHE A 552 -24.96 -32.75 -17.90
N ASP A 553 -25.90 -33.55 -18.39
CA ASP A 553 -26.28 -33.57 -19.81
C ASP A 553 -27.20 -32.36 -20.12
N GLU A 554 -27.57 -32.15 -21.39
CA GLU A 554 -28.32 -30.95 -21.81
C GLU A 554 -29.72 -30.86 -21.17
N ASP A 555 -30.34 -32.00 -20.84
CA ASP A 555 -31.60 -32.10 -20.07
C ASP A 555 -31.41 -31.92 -18.54
N GLY A 556 -30.19 -31.63 -18.07
CA GLY A 556 -29.88 -31.42 -16.66
C GLY A 556 -29.72 -32.70 -15.82
N ASN A 557 -29.68 -33.88 -16.45
CA ASN A 557 -29.48 -35.16 -15.77
C ASN A 557 -28.00 -35.36 -15.37
N PRO A 558 -27.69 -35.74 -14.11
CA PRO A 558 -26.32 -35.94 -13.66
C PRO A 558 -25.76 -37.34 -14.00
N THR A 559 -24.63 -37.38 -14.74
CA THR A 559 -23.91 -38.62 -15.08
C THR A 559 -22.51 -38.64 -14.44
N ALA A 560 -22.08 -39.80 -13.94
CA ALA A 560 -20.88 -39.92 -13.10
C ALA A 560 -19.69 -40.54 -13.84
N ILE A 561 -18.69 -39.72 -14.17
CA ILE A 561 -17.56 -40.07 -15.06
C ILE A 561 -16.42 -40.77 -14.30
N SER A 562 -15.65 -41.63 -14.99
CA SER A 562 -14.49 -42.29 -14.36
C SER A 562 -13.27 -41.36 -14.26
N LYS A 563 -12.44 -41.58 -13.24
CA LYS A 563 -11.15 -40.88 -13.06
C LYS A 563 -10.20 -41.04 -14.26
N LYS A 564 -10.37 -42.08 -15.08
CA LYS A 564 -9.55 -42.37 -16.27
C LYS A 564 -9.91 -41.43 -17.42
N GLU A 565 -11.20 -41.16 -17.63
CA GLU A 565 -11.71 -40.21 -18.62
C GLU A 565 -11.42 -38.76 -18.20
N LEU A 566 -11.59 -38.42 -16.92
CA LEU A 566 -11.26 -37.08 -16.41
C LEU A 566 -9.77 -36.72 -16.63
N LYS A 567 -8.86 -37.70 -16.50
CA LYS A 567 -7.43 -37.55 -16.86
C LYS A 567 -7.22 -37.41 -18.37
N LYS A 568 -8.01 -38.09 -19.21
CA LYS A 568 -7.94 -38.00 -20.68
C LYS A 568 -8.38 -36.61 -21.17
N ALA A 569 -9.56 -36.15 -20.74
CA ALA A 569 -10.10 -34.83 -21.07
C ALA A 569 -9.14 -33.69 -20.68
N LYS A 570 -8.55 -33.74 -19.47
CA LYS A 570 -7.53 -32.75 -19.04
C LYS A 570 -6.24 -32.80 -19.87
N LYS A 571 -5.89 -33.95 -20.46
CA LYS A 571 -4.72 -34.09 -21.35
C LYS A 571 -5.01 -33.59 -22.77
N GLU A 572 -6.25 -33.73 -23.24
CA GLU A 572 -6.72 -33.23 -24.53
C GLU A 572 -6.93 -31.70 -24.51
N ALA A 573 -7.50 -31.15 -23.43
CA ALA A 573 -7.62 -29.70 -23.22
C ALA A 573 -6.24 -29.00 -23.24
N LYS A 574 -5.25 -29.53 -22.51
CA LYS A 574 -3.85 -29.04 -22.54
C LYS A 574 -3.16 -29.19 -23.90
N LYS A 575 -3.70 -30.01 -24.82
CA LYS A 575 -3.20 -30.15 -26.18
C LYS A 575 -3.79 -29.07 -27.09
N ALA A 576 -5.12 -28.88 -27.02
CA ALA A 576 -5.82 -27.80 -27.73
C ALA A 576 -5.31 -26.41 -27.34
N GLU A 577 -5.04 -26.17 -26.06
CA GLU A 577 -4.47 -24.92 -25.54
C GLU A 577 -3.08 -24.62 -26.13
N LYS A 578 -2.25 -25.66 -26.33
CA LYS A 578 -0.95 -25.53 -27.00
C LYS A 578 -1.06 -25.23 -28.50
N ASP A 579 -1.98 -25.87 -29.22
CA ASP A 579 -2.18 -25.59 -30.64
C ASP A 579 -2.80 -24.21 -30.88
N ALA A 580 -3.71 -23.74 -30.01
CA ALA A 580 -4.24 -22.38 -30.04
C ALA A 580 -3.14 -21.32 -29.84
N GLY A 581 -2.24 -21.51 -28.86
CA GLY A 581 -1.08 -20.64 -28.66
C GLY A 581 -0.09 -20.66 -29.83
N LYS A 582 0.00 -21.78 -30.57
CA LYS A 582 0.86 -21.92 -31.74
C LYS A 582 0.28 -21.27 -33.01
N LYS A 583 -1.04 -21.07 -33.06
CA LYS A 583 -1.71 -20.35 -34.17
C LYS A 583 -1.54 -18.84 -34.05
N ARG A 584 -1.82 -18.26 -32.87
CA ARG A 584 -1.71 -16.81 -32.63
C ARG A 584 -0.33 -16.24 -32.99
N LYS A 585 0.75 -16.99 -32.73
CA LYS A 585 2.13 -16.59 -33.05
C LYS A 585 2.51 -16.71 -34.54
N ARG A 586 1.52 -16.61 -35.44
CA ARG A 586 1.69 -16.65 -36.90
C ARG A 586 0.80 -15.63 -37.65
N ASP A 587 -0.12 -14.97 -36.94
CA ASP A 587 -1.08 -14.02 -37.52
C ASP A 587 -0.73 -12.54 -37.15
N GLU A 588 0.44 -12.28 -36.53
CA GLU A 588 0.90 -10.93 -36.10
C GLU A 588 2.02 -10.33 -36.99
N ASP A 589 2.45 -11.02 -38.06
CA ASP A 589 3.61 -10.65 -38.91
C ASP A 589 3.25 -10.18 -40.35
N GLU A 590 1.97 -10.00 -40.70
CA GLU A 590 1.54 -9.49 -42.02
C GLU A 590 0.46 -8.40 -41.94
N GLU A 591 0.86 -7.13 -42.12
CA GLU A 591 0.02 -6.07 -42.69
C GLU A 591 0.85 -5.15 -43.63
N PRO A 592 0.23 -4.43 -44.59
CA PRO A 592 0.86 -4.23 -45.90
C PRO A 592 1.33 -2.79 -46.22
N ALA A 593 2.30 -2.67 -47.13
CA ALA A 593 2.57 -1.44 -47.89
C ALA A 593 3.17 -1.73 -49.27
N GLU A 594 2.52 -1.25 -50.33
CA GLU A 594 3.12 -1.20 -51.68
C GLU A 594 4.08 -0.01 -51.82
N SER A 595 5.18 -0.17 -52.58
CA SER A 595 5.44 0.60 -53.81
C SER A 595 6.87 0.47 -54.36
N LYS A 596 7.02 0.84 -55.66
CA LYS A 596 8.26 1.27 -56.34
C LYS A 596 9.37 0.24 -56.69
N SER A 597 9.21 -0.28 -57.91
CA SER A 597 10.12 -0.07 -59.06
C SER A 597 11.48 -0.81 -59.20
N GLU A 598 11.58 -1.54 -60.33
CA GLU A 598 12.70 -1.60 -61.29
C GLU A 598 14.01 -2.42 -61.07
N LYS A 599 14.36 -3.17 -62.13
CA LYS A 599 15.71 -3.43 -62.70
C LYS A 599 16.78 -4.18 -61.86
N LYS A 600 16.85 -5.52 -62.03
CA LYS A 600 17.97 -6.32 -62.65
C LYS A 600 17.73 -7.83 -62.42
N LYS A 601 17.58 -8.70 -63.44
CA LYS A 601 18.54 -9.27 -64.42
C LYS A 601 19.71 -10.12 -63.84
N LYS A 602 19.53 -11.46 -63.91
CA LYS A 602 20.57 -12.54 -63.90
C LYS A 602 21.31 -12.69 -62.54
N LYS A 603 21.90 -13.84 -62.16
CA LYS A 603 22.54 -14.94 -62.93
C LYS A 603 22.72 -16.19 -62.03
N LYS A 604 22.78 -17.42 -62.60
CA LYS A 604 23.43 -18.69 -62.14
C LYS A 604 23.47 -19.03 -60.62
N SER A 605 23.00 -20.18 -60.11
CA SER A 605 23.29 -21.61 -60.43
C SER A 605 24.71 -22.09 -60.05
N LYS A 606 24.78 -23.13 -59.19
CA LYS A 606 25.97 -23.86 -58.68
C LYS A 606 26.95 -23.06 -57.81
N ALA A 607 26.92 -23.32 -56.50
CA ALA A 607 27.77 -24.39 -55.95
C ALA A 607 26.84 -25.52 -55.47
#